data_AF-A0A7V1PVZ9-F1
#
_entry.id   AF-A0A7V1PVZ9-F1
#
_cell.length_a   1.000
_cell.length_b   1.000
_cell.length_c   1.000
_cell.angle_alpha   90.00
_cell.angle_beta   90.00
_cell.angle_gamma   90.00
#
_symmetry.space_group_name_H-M   'P 1'
#
loop_
_entity.id
_entity.type
_entity.pdbx_description
1 polymer ?
#
loop_
_entity_poly.entity_id
_entity_poly.type
_entity_poly.pdbx_seq_one_letter_code
_entity_poly.pdbx_strand_id
1 'polypeptide(L)'
;MKEIKQNNDNLSKREVNHKKTLEFVVDEVKKICLKKDYSDAIIKCSLMSFNIQKLDKNVSVENISNLRNEIYDLIDELNFIIQIEIRFVLFPLPDIKREAYEIGKNYMQNFLEWIKAEDNYSPEKLMKILEDESYRLEEMKDVLDNIKE
;
A
#
# COMPACT_ATOMS: atom_id res chain seq x y z
N MET A 1 -29.87 28.53 -13.60
CA MET A 1 -28.83 28.04 -14.55
C MET A 1 -27.39 28.28 -14.08
N LYS A 2 -27.02 29.46 -13.53
CA LYS A 2 -25.65 29.71 -13.03
C LYS A 2 -25.27 28.85 -11.81
N GLU A 3 -26.16 28.69 -10.84
CA GLU A 3 -25.90 27.87 -9.62
C GLU A 3 -25.75 26.37 -9.91
N ILE A 4 -26.55 25.83 -10.83
CA ILE A 4 -26.46 24.42 -11.26
C ILE A 4 -25.11 24.15 -11.95
N LYS A 5 -24.60 25.10 -12.75
CA LYS A 5 -23.28 25.00 -13.38
C LYS A 5 -22.15 25.04 -12.35
N GLN A 6 -22.20 25.97 -11.40
CA GLN A 6 -21.18 26.07 -10.33
C GLN A 6 -21.14 24.83 -9.44
N ASN A 7 -22.29 24.23 -9.11
CA ASN A 7 -22.34 23.00 -8.33
C ASN A 7 -21.74 21.81 -9.11
N ASN A 8 -22.05 21.67 -10.39
CA ASN A 8 -21.49 20.60 -11.23
C ASN A 8 -19.97 20.76 -11.44
N ASP A 9 -19.48 22.00 -11.56
CA ASP A 9 -18.05 22.29 -11.69
C ASP A 9 -17.28 21.98 -10.39
N ASN A 10 -17.89 22.19 -9.23
CA ASN A 10 -17.29 21.88 -7.92
C ASN A 10 -17.28 20.37 -7.63
N LEU A 11 -18.36 19.65 -7.98
CA LEU A 11 -18.42 18.19 -7.92
C LEU A 11 -17.33 17.55 -8.79
N SER A 12 -17.22 17.99 -10.05
CA SER A 12 -16.21 17.49 -10.99
C SER A 12 -14.78 17.75 -10.52
N LYS A 13 -14.49 18.87 -9.85
CA LYS A 13 -13.17 19.15 -9.27
C LYS A 13 -12.85 18.25 -8.07
N ARG A 14 -13.84 17.97 -7.20
CA ARG A 14 -13.69 17.08 -6.04
C ARG A 14 -13.41 15.64 -6.48
N GLU A 15 -14.14 15.14 -7.47
CA GLU A 15 -13.96 13.81 -8.06
C GLU A 15 -12.58 13.62 -8.68
N VAL A 16 -12.12 14.62 -9.46
CA VAL A 16 -10.77 14.61 -10.04
C VAL A 16 -9.69 14.61 -8.95
N ASN A 17 -9.94 15.24 -7.80
CA ASN A 17 -9.02 15.23 -6.68
C ASN A 17 -8.97 13.85 -6.01
N HIS A 18 -10.12 13.24 -5.72
CA HIS A 18 -10.18 11.90 -5.10
C HIS A 18 -9.51 10.83 -5.97
N LYS A 19 -9.79 10.84 -7.28
CA LYS A 19 -9.17 9.91 -8.23
C LYS A 19 -7.64 10.01 -8.18
N LYS A 20 -7.11 11.23 -8.29
CA LYS A 20 -5.65 11.46 -8.24
C LYS A 20 -5.04 11.04 -6.90
N THR A 21 -5.74 11.24 -5.79
CA THR A 21 -5.28 10.78 -4.47
C THR A 21 -5.19 9.26 -4.42
N LEU A 22 -6.22 8.55 -4.89
CA LEU A 22 -6.21 7.08 -4.96
C LEU A 22 -5.10 6.56 -5.89
N GLU A 23 -4.94 7.17 -7.08
CA GLU A 23 -3.87 6.82 -8.03
C GLU A 23 -2.49 6.98 -7.37
N PHE A 24 -2.25 8.13 -6.73
CA PHE A 24 -1.01 8.41 -6.04
C PHE A 24 -0.70 7.37 -4.94
N VAL A 25 -1.68 7.06 -4.10
CA VAL A 25 -1.48 6.11 -3.00
C VAL A 25 -1.19 4.70 -3.54
N VAL A 26 -1.97 4.22 -4.51
CA VAL A 26 -1.75 2.89 -5.11
C VAL A 26 -0.38 2.80 -5.75
N ASP A 27 0.08 3.85 -6.43
CA ASP A 27 1.40 3.88 -7.06
C ASP A 27 2.53 3.82 -6.01
N GLU A 28 2.41 4.53 -4.90
CA GLU A 28 3.39 4.48 -3.80
C GLU A 28 3.43 3.10 -3.14
N VAL A 29 2.27 2.51 -2.83
CA VAL A 29 2.16 1.15 -2.28
C VAL A 29 2.75 0.12 -3.25
N LYS A 30 2.47 0.26 -4.56
CA LYS A 30 2.98 -0.65 -5.59
C LYS A 30 4.50 -0.64 -5.69
N LYS A 31 5.18 0.50 -5.45
CA LYS A 31 6.65 0.57 -5.44
C LYS A 31 7.26 -0.33 -4.37
N ILE A 32 6.65 -0.37 -3.18
CA ILE A 32 7.08 -1.26 -2.08
C ILE A 32 6.87 -2.72 -2.49
N CYS A 33 5.70 -3.04 -3.05
CA CYS A 33 5.38 -4.40 -3.51
C CYS A 33 6.36 -4.89 -4.58
N LEU A 34 6.71 -4.01 -5.55
CA LEU A 34 7.67 -4.32 -6.61
C LEU A 34 9.07 -4.58 -6.06
N LYS A 35 9.53 -3.76 -5.10
CA LYS A 35 10.84 -3.95 -4.47
C LYS A 35 10.91 -5.28 -3.72
N LYS A 36 9.82 -5.68 -3.07
CA LYS A 36 9.69 -6.96 -2.37
C LYS A 36 9.39 -8.15 -3.29
N ASP A 37 9.16 -7.92 -4.57
CA ASP A 37 8.70 -8.93 -5.53
C ASP A 37 7.39 -9.63 -5.09
N TYR A 38 6.53 -8.92 -4.35
CA TYR A 38 5.30 -9.51 -3.80
C TYR A 38 4.20 -9.57 -4.87
N SER A 39 4.23 -10.64 -5.69
CA SER A 39 3.40 -10.80 -6.88
C SER A 39 1.90 -10.61 -6.65
N ASP A 40 1.35 -11.21 -5.59
CA ASP A 40 -0.09 -11.10 -5.29
C ASP A 40 -0.49 -9.64 -5.01
N ALA A 41 0.32 -8.91 -4.23
CA ALA A 41 0.11 -7.49 -3.95
C ALA A 41 0.29 -6.62 -5.21
N ILE A 42 1.25 -6.93 -6.08
CA ILE A 42 1.44 -6.23 -7.36
C ILE A 42 0.20 -6.37 -8.26
N ILE A 43 -0.41 -7.56 -8.28
CA ILE A 43 -1.65 -7.82 -9.00
C ILE A 43 -2.80 -7.02 -8.38
N LYS A 44 -2.96 -7.06 -7.05
CA LYS A 44 -3.96 -6.25 -6.32
C LYS A 44 -3.84 -4.76 -6.66
N CYS A 45 -2.64 -4.18 -6.58
CA CYS A 45 -2.40 -2.79 -6.97
C CYS A 45 -2.81 -2.52 -8.43
N SER A 46 -2.49 -3.42 -9.35
CA SER A 46 -2.82 -3.25 -10.77
C SER A 46 -4.33 -3.30 -11.03
N LEU A 47 -5.06 -4.15 -10.30
CA LEU A 47 -6.53 -4.18 -10.34
C LEU A 47 -7.14 -2.91 -9.74
N MET A 48 -6.63 -2.43 -8.61
CA MET A 48 -7.04 -1.16 -8.01
C MET A 48 -6.81 0.01 -8.98
N SER A 49 -5.63 0.12 -9.59
CA SER A 49 -5.34 1.16 -10.59
C SER A 49 -6.31 1.13 -11.76
N PHE A 50 -6.65 -0.07 -12.26
CA PHE A 50 -7.63 -0.23 -13.33
C PHE A 50 -9.04 0.20 -12.91
N ASN A 51 -9.45 -0.16 -11.69
CA ASN A 51 -10.74 0.25 -11.14
C ASN A 51 -10.80 1.78 -10.93
N ILE A 52 -9.71 2.39 -10.46
CA ILE A 52 -9.57 3.84 -10.32
C ILE A 52 -9.67 4.54 -11.68
N GLN A 53 -9.03 3.98 -12.72
CA GLN A 53 -9.12 4.52 -14.08
C GLN A 53 -10.56 4.52 -14.62
N LYS A 54 -11.33 3.49 -14.28
CA LYS A 54 -12.76 3.36 -14.63
C LYS A 54 -13.70 4.23 -13.79
N LEU A 55 -13.18 4.99 -12.82
CA LEU A 55 -13.99 5.98 -12.12
C LEU A 55 -14.37 7.10 -13.09
N ASP A 56 -15.60 7.03 -13.60
CA ASP A 56 -16.26 8.03 -14.44
C ASP A 56 -16.98 9.10 -13.58
N LYS A 57 -17.51 10.14 -14.23
CA LYS A 57 -18.18 11.29 -13.57
C LYS A 57 -19.47 10.96 -12.78
N ASN A 58 -19.95 9.71 -12.81
CA ASN A 58 -21.16 9.26 -12.12
C ASN A 58 -20.87 8.16 -11.08
N VAL A 59 -19.67 8.15 -10.53
CA VAL A 59 -19.23 7.16 -9.55
C VAL A 59 -19.95 7.39 -8.21
N SER A 60 -20.51 6.32 -7.64
CA SER A 60 -21.10 6.37 -6.32
C SER A 60 -20.03 6.58 -5.25
N VAL A 61 -20.38 7.31 -4.18
CA VAL A 61 -19.55 7.43 -2.97
C VAL A 61 -19.13 6.05 -2.45
N GLU A 62 -20.01 5.06 -2.58
CA GLU A 62 -19.76 3.66 -2.24
C GLU A 62 -18.58 3.05 -3.01
N ASN A 63 -18.46 3.29 -4.32
CA ASN A 63 -17.33 2.78 -5.10
C ASN A 63 -15.99 3.39 -4.67
N ILE A 64 -15.98 4.69 -4.32
CA ILE A 64 -14.78 5.36 -3.79
C ILE A 64 -14.42 4.79 -2.42
N SER A 65 -15.42 4.61 -1.55
CA SER A 65 -15.23 4.05 -0.21
C SER A 65 -14.71 2.61 -0.25
N ASN A 66 -15.25 1.79 -1.16
CA ASN A 66 -14.79 0.42 -1.37
C ASN A 66 -13.33 0.38 -1.84
N LEU A 67 -12.96 1.18 -2.85
CA LEU A 67 -11.57 1.27 -3.29
C LEU A 67 -10.65 1.77 -2.20
N ARG A 68 -11.08 2.77 -1.43
CA ARG A 68 -10.31 3.28 -0.28
C ARG A 68 -10.05 2.16 0.74
N ASN A 69 -11.07 1.37 1.08
CA ASN A 69 -10.95 0.26 2.02
C ASN A 69 -10.04 -0.85 1.49
N GLU A 70 -10.17 -1.22 0.21
CA GLU A 70 -9.27 -2.19 -0.42
C GLU A 70 -7.80 -1.74 -0.35
N ILE A 71 -7.54 -0.44 -0.49
CA ILE A 71 -6.19 0.11 -0.34
C ILE A 71 -5.73 0.06 1.12
N TYR A 72 -6.57 0.41 2.10
CA TYR A 72 -6.23 0.27 3.53
C TYR A 72 -5.87 -1.17 3.88
N ASP A 73 -6.69 -2.14 3.45
CA ASP A 73 -6.46 -3.56 3.71
C ASP A 73 -5.09 -4.01 3.18
N LEU A 74 -4.72 -3.56 1.98
CA LEU A 74 -3.41 -3.87 1.41
C LEU A 74 -2.26 -3.19 2.18
N ILE A 75 -2.45 -1.93 2.61
CA ILE A 75 -1.45 -1.23 3.43
C ILE A 75 -1.24 -1.97 4.76
N ASP A 76 -2.32 -2.41 5.40
CA ASP A 76 -2.27 -3.14 6.68
C ASP A 76 -1.60 -4.50 6.51
N GLU A 77 -1.91 -5.22 5.43
CA GLU A 77 -1.26 -6.48 5.06
C GLU A 77 0.26 -6.30 4.89
N LEU A 78 0.68 -5.26 4.16
CA LEU A 78 2.10 -4.96 3.94
C LEU A 78 2.81 -4.55 5.23
N ASN A 79 2.18 -3.70 6.04
CA ASN A 79 2.73 -3.31 7.34
C ASN A 79 2.91 -4.54 8.24
N PHE A 80 1.93 -5.45 8.27
CA PHE A 80 2.03 -6.69 9.03
C PHE A 80 3.22 -7.54 8.57
N ILE A 81 3.41 -7.72 7.25
CA ILE A 81 4.57 -8.42 6.69
C ILE A 81 5.87 -7.74 7.11
N ILE A 82 5.97 -6.41 6.99
CA ILE A 82 7.16 -5.64 7.39
C ILE A 82 7.48 -5.84 8.88
N GLN A 83 6.48 -5.85 9.75
CA GLN A 83 6.71 -6.12 11.19
C GLN A 83 7.27 -7.53 11.43
N ILE A 84 6.88 -8.52 10.63
CA ILE A 84 7.46 -9.86 10.70
C ILE A 84 8.91 -9.85 10.19
N GLU A 85 9.21 -9.12 9.11
CA GLU A 85 10.59 -8.94 8.61
C GLU A 85 11.48 -8.28 9.67
N ILE A 86 11.00 -7.23 10.32
CA ILE A 86 11.68 -6.56 11.44
C ILE A 86 11.98 -7.58 12.55
N ARG A 87 10.99 -8.40 12.92
CA ARG A 87 11.17 -9.45 13.94
C ARG A 87 12.24 -10.46 13.52
N PHE A 88 12.28 -10.86 12.24
CA PHE A 88 13.31 -11.76 11.72
C PHE A 88 14.72 -11.15 11.78
N VAL A 89 14.85 -9.86 11.46
CA VAL A 89 16.13 -9.14 11.42
C VAL A 89 16.65 -8.86 12.83
N LEU A 90 15.82 -8.31 13.73
CA LEU A 90 16.24 -7.83 15.05
C LEU A 90 16.52 -8.94 16.06
N PHE A 91 15.73 -10.02 16.06
CA PHE A 91 15.81 -10.98 17.15
C PHE A 91 16.99 -11.94 16.95
N PRO A 92 17.93 -12.04 17.91
CA PRO A 92 19.08 -12.94 17.78
C PRO A 92 18.73 -14.42 18.01
N LEU A 93 17.58 -14.70 18.61
CA LEU A 93 17.17 -16.05 19.01
C LEU A 93 16.68 -16.88 17.81
N PRO A 94 17.28 -18.06 17.52
CA PRO A 94 16.93 -18.87 16.36
C PRO A 94 15.46 -19.29 16.29
N ASP A 95 14.83 -19.59 17.44
CA ASP A 95 13.44 -20.03 17.46
C ASP A 95 12.47 -18.90 17.08
N ILE A 96 12.76 -17.66 17.49
CA ILE A 96 11.96 -16.48 17.10
C ILE A 96 12.13 -16.20 15.61
N LYS A 97 13.35 -16.35 15.07
CA LYS A 97 13.58 -16.20 13.62
C LYS A 97 12.81 -17.24 12.81
N ARG A 98 12.81 -18.49 13.26
CA ARG A 98 12.05 -19.58 12.61
C ARG A 98 10.56 -19.27 12.63
N GLU A 99 10.02 -18.88 13.77
CA GLU A 99 8.62 -18.49 13.91
C GLU A 99 8.25 -17.34 12.97
N ALA A 100 9.03 -16.25 12.97
CA ALA A 100 8.81 -15.12 12.08
C ALA A 100 8.85 -15.53 10.60
N TYR A 101 9.80 -16.39 10.21
CA TYR A 101 9.90 -16.90 8.85
C TYR A 101 8.68 -17.72 8.43
N GLU A 102 8.21 -18.65 9.27
CA GLU A 102 7.04 -19.47 8.99
C GLU A 102 5.76 -18.63 8.89
N ILE A 103 5.58 -17.64 9.79
CA ILE A 103 4.46 -16.70 9.69
C ILE A 103 4.57 -15.91 8.39
N GLY A 104 5.74 -15.31 8.11
CA GLY A 104 5.96 -14.49 6.93
C GLY A 104 5.65 -15.23 5.62
N LYS A 105 6.08 -16.49 5.51
CA LYS A 105 5.79 -17.35 4.35
C LYS A 105 4.31 -17.62 4.10
N ASN A 106 3.50 -17.65 5.14
CA ASN A 106 2.05 -17.83 5.00
C ASN A 106 1.36 -16.61 4.39
N TYR A 107 1.96 -15.43 4.51
CA TYR A 107 1.44 -14.18 3.94
C TYR A 107 2.11 -13.83 2.62
N MET A 108 3.40 -14.09 2.47
CA MET A 108 4.19 -13.77 1.29
C MET A 108 5.08 -14.97 0.91
N GLN A 109 4.80 -15.64 -0.19
CA GLN A 109 5.49 -16.88 -0.55
C GLN A 109 7.02 -16.72 -0.67
N ASN A 110 7.45 -15.59 -1.24
CA ASN A 110 8.85 -15.21 -1.41
C ASN A 110 9.38 -14.33 -0.25
N PHE A 111 8.88 -14.57 0.97
CA PHE A 111 9.30 -13.85 2.18
C PHE A 111 10.83 -13.79 2.33
N LEU A 112 11.37 -12.57 2.48
CA LEU A 112 12.80 -12.23 2.52
C LEU A 112 13.62 -12.51 1.25
N GLU A 113 13.05 -13.09 0.18
CA GLU A 113 13.80 -13.37 -1.05
C GLU A 113 14.21 -12.09 -1.80
N TRP A 114 13.52 -10.98 -1.54
CA TRP A 114 13.92 -9.65 -2.03
C TRP A 114 15.24 -9.15 -1.42
N ILE A 115 15.69 -9.74 -0.32
CA ILE A 115 17.01 -9.49 0.27
C ILE A 115 18.02 -10.32 -0.53
N LYS A 116 18.48 -9.78 -1.66
CA LYS A 116 19.45 -10.49 -2.50
C LYS A 116 20.79 -10.57 -1.80
N ALA A 117 21.42 -11.75 -1.85
CA ALA A 117 22.76 -11.96 -1.29
C ALA A 117 23.81 -10.99 -1.89
N GLU A 118 23.60 -10.56 -3.13
CA GLU A 118 24.45 -9.60 -3.85
C GLU A 118 24.41 -8.19 -3.24
N ASP A 119 23.34 -7.83 -2.51
CA ASP A 119 23.14 -6.48 -2.01
C ASP A 119 23.91 -6.19 -0.70
N ASN A 120 24.50 -7.22 -0.08
CA ASN A 120 25.31 -7.14 1.15
C ASN A 120 24.68 -6.24 2.23
N TYR A 121 23.38 -6.36 2.48
CA TYR A 121 22.71 -5.56 3.50
C TYR A 121 23.17 -5.95 4.91
N SER A 122 23.66 -4.96 5.68
CA SER A 122 23.80 -5.13 7.13
C SER A 122 22.42 -5.13 7.80
N PRO A 123 22.28 -5.71 9.01
CA PRO A 123 21.03 -5.65 9.77
C PRO A 123 20.52 -4.22 9.94
N GLU A 124 21.39 -3.25 10.19
CA GLU A 124 21.03 -1.83 10.33
C GLU A 124 20.47 -1.25 9.04
N LYS A 125 21.04 -1.63 7.88
CA LYS A 125 20.57 -1.18 6.58
C LYS A 125 19.21 -1.80 6.23
N LEU A 126 18.99 -3.07 6.57
CA LEU A 126 17.67 -3.72 6.44
C LEU A 126 16.65 -3.04 7.34
N MET A 127 16.99 -2.81 8.61
CA MET A 127 16.11 -2.13 9.55
C MET A 127 15.67 -0.76 9.06
N LYS A 128 16.62 0.05 8.58
CA LYS A 128 16.30 1.36 8.00
C LYS A 128 15.32 1.24 6.82
N ILE A 129 15.55 0.29 5.92
CA ILE A 129 14.64 0.06 4.78
C ILE A 129 13.23 -0.26 5.28
N LEU A 130 13.10 -1.16 6.25
CA LEU A 130 11.82 -1.62 6.77
C LEU A 130 11.08 -0.51 7.53
N GLU A 131 11.80 0.28 8.32
CA GLU A 131 11.27 1.45 9.03
C GLU A 131 10.80 2.54 8.05
N ASP A 132 11.61 2.86 7.04
CA ASP A 132 11.26 3.84 6.01
C ASP A 132 10.00 3.39 5.23
N GLU A 133 9.89 2.10 4.90
CA GLU A 133 8.72 1.53 4.23
C GLU A 133 7.47 1.55 5.10
N SER A 134 7.58 1.17 6.38
CA SER A 134 6.45 1.21 7.31
C SER A 134 5.97 2.64 7.54
N TYR A 135 6.88 3.60 7.71
CA TYR A 135 6.53 5.01 7.83
C TYR A 135 5.84 5.51 6.56
N ARG A 136 6.33 5.13 5.37
CA ARG A 136 5.70 5.51 4.09
C ARG A 136 4.28 4.97 3.95
N LEU A 137 4.04 3.74 4.41
CA LEU A 137 2.70 3.13 4.42
C LEU A 137 1.74 3.89 5.33
N GLU A 138 2.19 4.34 6.51
CA GLU A 138 1.37 5.17 7.39
C GLU A 138 1.08 6.56 6.78
N GLU A 139 2.06 7.20 6.13
CA GLU A 139 1.81 8.44 5.39
C GLU A 139 0.74 8.26 4.30
N MET A 140 0.69 7.08 3.66
CA MET A 140 -0.33 6.79 2.65
C MET A 140 -1.73 6.65 3.25
N LYS A 141 -1.86 6.13 4.48
CA LYS A 141 -3.13 6.15 5.21
C LYS A 141 -3.59 7.57 5.51
N ASP A 142 -2.69 8.42 5.98
CA ASP A 142 -2.99 9.83 6.25
C ASP A 142 -3.44 10.56 4.97
N VAL A 143 -2.85 10.22 3.82
CA VAL A 143 -3.27 10.74 2.51
C VAL A 143 -4.67 10.26 2.13
N LEU A 144 -5.02 8.99 2.38
CA LEU A 144 -6.36 8.44 2.13
C LEU A 144 -7.42 9.09 3.04
N ASP A 145 -7.09 9.40 4.30
CA ASP A 145 -7.99 10.07 5.25
C ASP A 145 -8.44 11.46 4.74
N ASN A 146 -7.66 12.09 3.86
CA ASN A 146 -8.03 13.36 3.23
C ASN A 146 -9.14 13.23 2.17
N ILE A 147 -9.48 12.01 1.75
CA ILE A 147 -10.66 11.73 0.92
C ILE A 147 -11.89 11.81 1.82
N LYS A 148 -12.35 13.05 2.07
CA LYS A 148 -13.60 13.31 2.78
C LYS A 148 -14.78 12.96 1.90
N GLU A 149 -15.75 12.23 2.45
CA GLU A 149 -17.06 11.94 1.83
C GLU A 149 -17.94 13.19 1.73
#